data_AF-K5BEY7-F1
#
_entry.id   AF-K5BEY7-F1
#
_cell.length_a   1.000
_cell.length_b   1.000
_cell.length_c   1.000
_cell.angle_alpha   90.00
_cell.angle_beta   90.00
_cell.angle_gamma   90.00
#
_symmetry.space_group_name_H-M   'P 1'
#
loop_
_entity.id
_entity.type
_entity.pdbx_description
1 polymer ?
#
loop_
_entity_poly.entity_id
_entity_poly.type
_entity_poly.pdbx_seq_one_letter_code
_entity_poly.pdbx_strand_id
1 'polypeptide(L)'
;MAAIAQSDGVVNPTDLADELGFKAQSAIQQPLQDLTTAGLINREDGMGRVYYRRNPHSLWAAAIELLGQALAEDITAGQIDD
;
A
#
# COMPACT_ATOMS: atom_id res chain seq x y z
N MET A 1 -2.19 -0.84 1.34
CA MET A 1 -2.25 0.53 1.91
C MET A 1 -1.00 0.91 2.68
N ALA A 2 -0.54 0.10 3.65
CA ALA A 2 0.61 0.47 4.50
C ALA A 2 1.92 0.71 3.71
N ALA A 3 2.22 -0.09 2.67
CA ALA A 3 3.38 0.17 1.79
C ALA A 3 3.30 1.55 1.10
N ILE A 4 2.15 1.87 0.49
CA ILE A 4 1.88 3.20 -0.07
C ILE A 4 2.02 4.31 1.00
N ALA A 5 1.60 4.05 2.24
CA ALA A 5 1.71 5.00 3.33
C ALA A 5 3.16 5.25 3.79
N GLN A 6 4.05 4.26 3.66
CA GLN A 6 5.48 4.38 3.97
C GLN A 6 6.29 5.00 2.83
N SER A 7 5.75 5.05 1.61
CA SER A 7 6.39 5.70 0.47
C SER A 7 6.48 7.23 0.60
N ASP A 8 7.24 7.85 -0.30
CA ASP A 8 7.33 9.30 -0.49
C ASP A 8 6.02 9.94 -1.02
N GLY A 9 5.01 9.13 -1.30
CA GLY A 9 3.70 9.55 -1.79
C GLY A 9 3.55 9.46 -3.30
N VAL A 10 4.57 9.00 -4.04
CA VAL A 10 4.45 8.65 -5.46
C VAL A 10 4.65 7.14 -5.60
N VAL A 11 3.72 6.49 -6.30
CA VAL A 11 3.67 5.03 -6.41
C VAL A 11 3.72 4.65 -7.88
N ASN A 12 4.74 3.89 -8.25
CA ASN A 12 4.73 3.13 -9.49
C ASN A 12 4.09 1.74 -9.22
N PRO A 13 3.08 1.31 -9.99
CA PRO A 13 2.42 0.03 -9.72
C PRO A 13 3.31 -1.20 -9.94
N THR A 14 4.27 -1.13 -10.85
CA THR A 14 5.24 -2.22 -11.03
C THR A 14 6.12 -2.34 -9.79
N ASP A 15 6.73 -1.23 -9.38
CA ASP A 15 7.63 -1.22 -8.22
C ASP A 15 6.89 -1.63 -6.93
N LEU A 16 5.64 -1.17 -6.75
CA LEU A 16 4.82 -1.58 -5.61
C LEU A 16 4.48 -3.07 -5.63
N ALA A 17 4.19 -3.65 -6.80
CA ALA A 17 3.92 -5.08 -6.90
C ALA A 17 5.17 -5.90 -6.52
N ASP A 18 6.34 -5.46 -6.99
CA ASP A 18 7.62 -6.09 -6.68
C ASP A 18 7.97 -5.98 -5.19
N GLU A 19 7.79 -4.80 -4.58
CA GLU A 19 8.00 -4.55 -3.14
C GLU A 19 7.13 -5.46 -2.27
N LEU A 20 5.88 -5.69 -2.69
CA LEU A 20 4.93 -6.56 -1.99
C LEU A 20 5.10 -8.05 -2.33
N GLY A 21 6.06 -8.40 -3.21
CA GLY A 21 6.34 -9.78 -3.59
C GLY A 21 5.30 -10.42 -4.52
N PHE A 22 4.48 -9.62 -5.22
CA PHE A 22 3.53 -10.14 -6.19
C PHE A 22 4.22 -10.48 -7.51
N LYS A 23 3.89 -11.65 -8.08
CA LYS A 23 4.46 -12.11 -9.37
C LYS A 23 3.97 -11.31 -10.58
N ALA A 24 2.84 -10.61 -10.45
CA ALA A 24 2.22 -9.86 -11.53
C ALA A 24 1.56 -8.60 -10.99
N GLN A 25 1.76 -7.48 -11.68
CA GLN A 25 1.16 -6.19 -11.36
C GLN A 25 -0.38 -6.25 -11.32
N SER A 26 -1.01 -7.12 -12.10
CA SER A 26 -2.47 -7.29 -12.11
C SER A 26 -3.03 -7.67 -10.72
N ALA A 27 -2.22 -8.28 -9.85
CA ALA A 27 -2.62 -8.63 -8.48
C ALA A 27 -2.96 -7.40 -7.63
N ILE A 28 -2.39 -6.23 -7.94
CA ILE A 28 -2.65 -4.99 -7.21
C ILE A 28 -3.56 -4.02 -7.97
N GLN A 29 -4.03 -4.39 -9.18
CA GLN A 29 -4.82 -3.49 -10.01
C GLN A 29 -6.16 -3.11 -9.37
N GLN A 30 -6.90 -4.10 -8.85
CA GLN A 30 -8.17 -3.85 -8.17
C GLN A 30 -7.97 -3.00 -6.89
N PRO A 31 -7.02 -3.32 -5.99
CA PRO A 31 -6.70 -2.44 -4.86
C PRO A 31 -6.39 -0.98 -5.24
N LEU A 32 -5.62 -0.76 -6.31
CA LEU A 32 -5.33 0.61 -6.77
C LEU A 32 -6.57 1.32 -7.32
N GLN A 33 -7.46 0.60 -7.99
CA GLN A 33 -8.73 1.14 -8.45
C GLN A 33 -9.64 1.53 -7.29
N ASP A 34 -9.72 0.70 -6.24
CA ASP A 34 -10.52 0.96 -5.05
C ASP A 34 -9.99 2.20 -4.31
N LEU A 35 -8.68 2.33 -4.15
CA LEU A 35 -8.05 3.51 -3.54
C LEU A 35 -8.25 4.78 -4.35
N THR A 36 -8.27 4.67 -5.69
CA THR A 36 -8.58 5.80 -6.58
C THR A 36 -10.03 6.22 -6.42
N THR A 37 -10.94 5.24 -6.39
CA THR A 37 -12.39 5.47 -6.21
C THR A 37 -12.70 6.11 -4.86
N ALA A 38 -11.97 5.71 -3.81
CA ALA A 38 -12.07 6.29 -2.48
C ALA A 38 -11.43 7.69 -2.36
N GLY A 39 -10.82 8.22 -3.42
CA GLY A 39 -10.14 9.52 -3.41
C GLY A 39 -8.86 9.54 -2.58
N LEU A 40 -8.30 8.37 -2.25
CA LEU A 40 -7.09 8.26 -1.45
C LEU A 40 -5.83 8.44 -2.29
N ILE A 41 -5.87 8.02 -3.55
CA ILE A 41 -4.79 8.25 -4.52
C ILE A 41 -5.36 8.82 -5.81
N ASN A 42 -4.54 9.59 -6.54
CA ASN A 42 -4.85 10.08 -7.87
C ASN A 42 -3.91 9.43 -8.88
N ARG A 43 -4.46 9.01 -10.02
CA ARG A 43 -3.64 8.54 -11.15
C ARG A 43 -3.04 9.74 -11.88
N GLU A 44 -1.72 9.70 -12.08
CA GLU A 44 -0.96 10.65 -12.89
C GLU A 44 -0.41 9.91 -14.11
N ASP A 45 -0.87 10.29 -15.31
CA ASP A 45 -0.31 9.78 -16.57
C ASP A 45 0.82 10.72 -17.01
N GLY A 46 2.06 10.20 -17.07
CA GLY A 46 3.24 11.00 -17.42
C GLY A 46 4.25 10.21 -18.25
N MET A 47 4.73 10.80 -19.37
CA MET A 47 5.78 10.22 -20.24
C MET A 47 5.57 8.72 -20.59
N GLY A 48 4.33 8.32 -20.87
CA GLY A 48 3.98 6.94 -21.23
C GLY A 48 3.98 5.94 -20.07
N ARG A 49 4.08 6.42 -18.82
CA ARG A 49 4.03 5.62 -17.60
C ARG A 49 2.90 6.09 -16.70
N VAL A 50 2.35 5.16 -15.93
CA VAL A 50 1.28 5.40 -14.96
C VAL A 50 1.92 5.46 -13.58
N TYR A 51 1.65 6.55 -12.87
CA TYR A 51 1.98 6.71 -11.47
C TYR A 51 0.72 7.02 -10.68
N TYR A 52 0.77 6.78 -9.38
CA TYR A 52 -0.27 7.19 -8.45
C TYR A 52 0.31 8.10 -7.40
N ARG A 53 -0.33 9.25 -7.16
CA ARG A 53 0.03 10.17 -6.08
C ARG A 53 -0.92 9.99 -4.91
N ARG A 54 -0.35 9.89 -3.71
CA ARG A 54 -1.10 9.84 -2.46
C ARG A 54 -1.73 11.20 -2.16
N ASN A 55 -3.03 11.20 -1.89
CA ASN A 55 -3.75 12.37 -1.39
C ASN A 55 -3.61 12.45 0.14
N PRO A 56 -3.53 13.67 0.72
CA PRO A 56 -3.53 13.83 2.17
C PRO A 56 -4.81 13.23 2.79
N HIS A 57 -4.65 12.27 3.70
CA HIS A 57 -5.78 11.63 4.38
C HIS A 57 -5.34 10.98 5.70
N SER A 58 -6.21 11.00 6.72
CA SER A 58 -5.92 10.42 8.04
C SER A 58 -5.77 8.90 8.02
N LEU A 59 -6.46 8.22 7.10
CA LEU A 59 -6.39 6.76 6.93
C LEU A 59 -4.97 6.24 6.65
N TRP A 60 -4.05 7.07 6.17
CA TRP A 60 -2.67 6.65 5.98
C TRP A 60 -1.96 6.38 7.29
N ALA A 61 -2.13 7.25 8.29
CA ALA A 61 -1.59 7.02 9.63
C ALA A 61 -2.22 5.79 10.26
N ALA A 62 -3.55 5.65 10.15
CA ALA A 62 -4.28 4.49 10.64
C ALA A 62 -3.79 3.18 10.00
N ALA A 63 -3.49 3.18 8.69
CA ALA A 63 -2.98 1.99 8.00
C ALA A 63 -1.60 1.54 8.52
N ILE A 64 -0.74 2.47 8.95
CA ILE A 64 0.54 2.14 9.59
C ILE A 64 0.34 1.61 10.99
N GLU A 65 -0.56 2.25 11.77
CA GLU A 65 -0.89 1.81 13.12
C GLU A 65 -1.44 0.38 13.12
N LEU A 66 -2.40 0.08 12.23
CA LEU A 66 -2.98 -1.26 12.09
C LEU A 66 -1.93 -2.30 11.67
N LEU A 67 -0.99 -1.94 10.79
CA LEU A 67 0.12 -2.83 10.46
C LEU A 67 0.99 -3.10 11.69
N GLY A 68 1.31 -2.07 12.48
CA GLY A 68 2.09 -2.23 13.72
C GLY A 68 1.39 -3.13 14.73
N GLN A 69 0.07 -2.99 14.90
CA GLN A 69 -0.73 -3.84 15.77
C GLN A 69 -0.71 -5.31 15.30
N ALA A 70 -0.94 -5.56 14.01
CA ALA A 70 -0.92 -6.91 13.45
C ALA A 70 0.45 -7.60 13.62
N LEU A 71 1.55 -6.87 13.36
CA LEU A 71 2.90 -7.40 13.53
C LEU A 71 3.23 -7.69 15.01
N ALA A 72 2.74 -6.86 15.94
CA ALA A 72 2.91 -7.11 17.37
C ALA A 72 2.08 -8.32 17.86
N GLU A 73 0.90 -8.53 17.29
CA GLU A 73 0.07 -9.70 17.55
C GLU A 73 0.75 -10.99 17.06
N ASP A 74 1.31 -10.99 15.84
CA ASP A 74 2.05 -12.13 15.29
C ASP A 74 3.25 -12.54 16.16
N ILE A 75 4.00 -11.57 16.70
CA ILE A 75 5.12 -11.83 17.62
C ILE A 75 4.61 -12.47 18.91
N THR A 76 3.50 -11.98 19.44
CA THR A 76 2.93 -12.49 20.70
C THR A 76 2.39 -13.91 20.53
N ALA A 77 1.75 -14.21 19.39
CA ALA A 77 1.27 -15.55 19.07
C ALA A 77 2.42 -16.56 18.93
N GLY A 78 3.52 -16.18 18.27
CA GLY A 78 4.71 -17.03 18.11
C GLY A 78 5.49 -17.31 19.40
N GLN A 79 5.30 -16.52 20.45
CA GLN A 79 5.97 -16.71 21.76
C GLN A 79 5.18 -17.60 22.73
N ILE A 80 3.92 -17.92 22.44
CA ILE A 80 3.06 -18.76 23.30
C ILE A 80 3.15 -20.25 22.92
N ASP A 81 3.66 -20.56 21.72
CA ASP A 81 3.82 -21.91 21.19
C ASP A 81 5.22 -22.54 21.44
N ASP A 82 6.06 -21.95 22.28
CA ASP A 82 7.40 -22.43 22.72
C ASP A 82 7.43 -22.74 24.23
#